data_AF-M1LTQ5-F1
#
_entry.id   AF-M1LTQ5-F1
#
_cell.length_a   1.000
_cell.length_b   1.000
_cell.length_c   1.000
_cell.angle_alpha   90.00
_cell.angle_beta   90.00
_cell.angle_gamma   90.00
#
_symmetry.space_group_name_H-M   'P 1'
#
loop_
_entity.id
_entity.type
_entity.pdbx_description
1 polymer ?
#
loop_
_entity_poly.entity_id
_entity_poly.type
_entity_poly.pdbx_seq_one_letter_code
_entity_poly.pdbx_strand_id
1 'polypeptide(L)'
;MEPQKNCVFVRYRINGTLVLVHKIEHKEYAVLVSKIKVKANMDITEKRKPQDGKIVVTYNNLKYDLRISSIPVVYGEKIVIRILYCDNFAYKLEDLGFTEDNVKLIRKIISIKNGLILACGPTGSGKSSTLYTILKELDSKSLNITTLEDPVEILLPNINQMSLNKKLNIDFSNGLRSILRQDPDVIMIGEIRDEETANMVVLNLNYKE
;
A
#
# COMPACT_ATOMS: atom_id res chain seq x y z
N MET A 1 -12.48 11.79 15.40
CA MET A 1 -12.92 12.82 16.36
C MET A 1 -14.40 13.04 16.17
N GLU A 2 -15.18 12.82 17.22
CA GLU A 2 -16.63 12.69 17.13
C GLU A 2 -17.31 13.58 18.17
N PRO A 3 -17.91 14.69 17.73
CA PRO A 3 -18.68 15.55 18.60
C PRO A 3 -19.89 14.84 19.19
N GLN A 4 -20.04 14.95 20.50
CA GLN A 4 -21.21 14.54 21.28
C GLN A 4 -21.83 15.76 21.95
N LYS A 5 -22.97 15.58 22.62
CA LYS A 5 -23.70 16.67 23.28
C LYS A 5 -22.81 17.56 24.16
N ASN A 6 -21.97 16.96 25.00
CA ASN A 6 -21.22 17.70 26.03
C ASN A 6 -19.71 17.80 25.75
N CYS A 7 -19.16 16.93 24.90
CA CYS A 7 -17.72 16.86 24.64
C CYS A 7 -17.46 16.22 23.28
N VAL A 8 -16.20 16.20 22.86
CA VAL A 8 -15.77 15.55 21.63
C VAL A 8 -14.88 14.35 21.98
N PHE A 9 -15.22 13.18 21.44
CA PHE A 9 -14.42 11.97 21.63
C PHE A 9 -13.32 11.87 20.56
N VAL A 10 -12.09 11.69 21.01
CA VAL A 10 -10.94 11.37 20.17
C VAL A 10 -10.64 9.89 20.35
N ARG A 11 -10.89 9.10 19.29
CA ARG A 11 -10.71 7.65 19.30
C ARG A 11 -9.69 7.23 18.25
N TYR A 12 -8.84 6.28 18.59
CA TYR A 12 -7.93 5.62 17.66
C TYR A 12 -8.46 4.25 17.31
N ARG A 13 -8.21 3.79 16.08
CA ARG A 13 -8.46 2.40 15.70
C ARG A 13 -7.14 1.64 15.82
N ILE A 14 -7.06 0.73 16.78
CA ILE A 14 -5.88 -0.11 17.04
C ILE A 14 -6.33 -1.56 16.83
N ASN A 15 -5.68 -2.27 15.91
CA ASN A 15 -6.02 -3.65 15.55
C ASN A 15 -7.52 -3.85 15.25
N GLY A 16 -8.11 -2.93 14.49
CA GLY A 16 -9.53 -2.96 14.11
C GLY A 16 -10.49 -2.38 15.16
N THR A 17 -10.09 -2.27 16.42
CA THR A 17 -10.95 -1.83 17.52
C THR A 17 -10.79 -0.34 17.82
N LEU A 18 -11.90 0.36 18.10
CA LEU A 18 -11.88 1.78 18.48
C LEU A 18 -11.62 1.92 19.98
N VAL A 19 -10.56 2.64 20.32
CA VAL A 19 -10.14 2.95 21.69
C VAL A 19 -10.28 4.44 21.93
N LEU A 20 -10.95 4.84 23.02
CA LEU A 20 -11.04 6.24 23.43
C LEU A 20 -9.71 6.68 24.04
N VAL A 21 -9.13 7.75 23.50
CA VAL A 21 -7.81 8.25 23.92
C VAL A 21 -7.93 9.60 24.61
N HIS A 22 -8.75 10.50 24.09
CA HIS A 22 -9.02 11.80 24.72
C HIS A 22 -10.49 12.18 24.66
N LYS A 23 -10.91 13.01 25.62
CA LYS A 23 -12.12 13.81 25.57
C LYS A 23 -11.68 15.27 25.56
N ILE A 24 -12.17 16.05 24.61
CA ILE A 24 -11.82 17.47 24.48
C ILE A 24 -13.09 18.33 24.47
N GLU A 25 -12.96 19.59 24.89
CA GLU A 25 -14.06 20.55 24.88
C GLU A 25 -14.37 21.02 23.45
N HIS A 26 -15.63 21.41 23.21
CA HIS A 26 -16.07 21.91 21.90
C HIS A 26 -15.28 23.15 21.43
N LYS A 27 -14.91 24.03 22.36
CA LYS A 27 -14.15 25.25 22.05
C LYS A 27 -12.75 24.92 21.51
N GLU A 28 -12.05 23.99 22.15
CA GLU A 28 -10.73 23.53 21.71
C GLU A 28 -10.83 22.76 20.39
N TYR A 29 -11.87 21.93 20.25
CA TYR A 29 -12.11 21.17 19.04
C TYR A 29 -12.35 22.06 17.81
N ALA A 30 -13.10 23.15 17.95
CA ALA A 30 -13.35 24.09 16.85
C ALA A 30 -12.04 24.70 16.30
N VAL A 31 -11.08 25.01 17.18
CA VAL A 31 -9.75 25.47 16.80
C VAL A 31 -8.98 24.37 16.06
N LEU A 32 -9.07 23.12 16.53
CA LEU A 32 -8.42 21.98 15.91
C LEU A 32 -8.97 21.69 14.51
N VAL A 33 -10.29 21.67 14.33
CA VAL A 33 -10.95 21.47 13.03
C VAL A 33 -10.48 22.52 12.02
N SER A 34 -10.42 23.79 12.44
CA SER A 34 -9.98 24.89 11.57
C SER A 34 -8.52 24.69 11.13
N LYS A 35 -7.62 24.35 12.06
CA LYS A 35 -6.20 24.07 11.73
C LYS A 35 -6.05 22.87 10.80
N ILE A 36 -6.84 21.81 11.00
CA ILE A 36 -6.83 20.63 10.14
C ILE A 36 -7.30 20.99 8.73
N LYS A 37 -8.44 21.70 8.60
CA LYS A 37 -8.97 22.10 7.30
C LYS A 37 -8.00 22.96 6.50
N VAL A 38 -7.37 23.96 7.13
CA VAL A 38 -6.32 24.78 6.50
C VAL A 38 -5.21 23.89 5.92
N LYS A 39 -4.64 23.01 6.76
CA LYS A 39 -3.54 22.15 6.35
C LYS A 39 -3.93 21.17 5.25
N ALA A 40 -5.18 20.72 5.25
CA ALA A 40 -5.72 19.76 4.30
C ALA A 40 -6.27 20.40 3.01
N ASN A 41 -6.14 21.72 2.86
CA ASN A 41 -6.72 22.51 1.76
C ASN A 41 -8.24 22.36 1.61
N MET A 42 -8.94 22.35 2.75
CA MET A 42 -10.40 22.26 2.84
C MET A 42 -11.01 23.63 3.17
N ASP A 43 -12.27 23.85 2.78
CA ASP A 43 -12.98 25.10 3.06
C ASP A 43 -13.42 25.17 4.53
N ILE A 44 -12.86 26.12 5.27
CA ILE A 44 -13.11 26.35 6.69
C ILE A 44 -14.49 26.99 6.92
N THR A 45 -14.98 27.74 5.94
CA THR A 45 -16.27 28.44 6.01
C THR A 45 -17.44 27.50 5.78
N GLU A 46 -17.24 26.45 4.97
CA GLU A 46 -18.26 25.43 4.73
C GLU A 46 -18.23 24.34 5.81
N LYS A 47 -19.35 24.19 6.53
CA LYS A 47 -19.51 23.25 7.64
C LYS A 47 -20.68 22.28 7.47
N ARG A 48 -21.46 22.46 6.40
CA ARG A 48 -22.75 21.80 6.17
C ARG A 48 -22.65 20.69 5.13
N LYS A 49 -21.50 20.53 4.48
CA LYS A 49 -21.24 19.51 3.46
C LYS A 49 -20.03 18.65 3.85
N PRO A 50 -20.04 17.36 3.48
CA PRO A 50 -18.84 16.54 3.52
C PRO A 50 -17.69 17.18 2.75
N GLN A 51 -16.47 17.00 3.25
CA GLN A 51 -15.26 17.48 2.60
C GLN A 51 -14.15 16.45 2.80
N ASP A 52 -13.29 16.31 1.80
CA ASP A 52 -12.11 15.47 1.88
C ASP A 52 -10.87 16.30 1.57
N GLY A 53 -9.78 15.98 2.24
CA GLY A 53 -8.52 16.69 2.11
C GLY A 53 -7.34 15.79 2.38
N LYS A 54 -6.14 16.30 2.08
CA LYS A 54 -4.89 15.56 2.20
C LYS A 54 -3.84 16.41 2.88
N ILE A 55 -3.10 15.84 3.82
CA ILE A 55 -1.93 16.46 4.43
C ILE A 55 -0.75 15.50 4.28
N VAL A 56 0.35 15.98 3.71
CA VAL A 56 1.62 15.26 3.75
C VAL A 56 2.46 15.84 4.89
N VAL A 57 2.89 15.00 5.83
CA VAL A 57 3.73 15.43 6.97
C VAL A 57 4.98 14.59 7.03
N THR A 58 6.09 15.19 7.46
CA THR A 58 7.30 14.46 7.83
C THR A 58 7.42 14.46 9.34
N TYR A 59 7.52 13.28 9.94
CA TYR A 59 7.67 13.10 11.39
C TYR A 59 8.70 12.00 11.65
N ASN A 60 9.69 12.25 12.52
CA ASN A 60 10.81 11.33 12.77
C ASN A 60 11.50 10.84 11.48
N ASN A 61 11.76 11.76 10.53
CA ASN A 61 12.30 11.46 9.19
C ASN A 61 11.47 10.50 8.33
N LEU A 62 10.24 10.18 8.72
CA LEU A 62 9.29 9.40 7.93
C LEU A 62 8.22 10.31 7.36
N LYS A 63 7.94 10.14 6.07
CA LYS A 63 6.84 10.81 5.39
C LYS A 63 5.54 10.05 5.64
N TYR A 64 4.49 10.79 5.96
CA TYR A 64 3.12 10.28 6.16
C TYR A 64 2.15 11.03 5.25
N ASP A 65 1.22 10.28 4.68
CA ASP A 65 0.11 10.77 3.87
C ASP A 65 -1.15 10.62 4.70
N LEU A 66 -1.64 11.74 5.20
CA LEU A 66 -2.85 11.80 5.97
C LEU A 66 -4.01 12.09 5.02
N ARG A 67 -5.02 11.22 5.01
CA ARG A 67 -6.31 11.49 4.37
C ARG A 67 -7.31 11.93 5.41
N ILE A 68 -7.90 13.09 5.20
CA ILE A 68 -8.82 13.74 6.13
C ILE A 68 -10.19 13.72 5.49
N SER A 69 -11.20 13.32 6.26
CA SER A 69 -12.60 13.43 5.87
C SER A 69 -13.36 14.16 6.98
N SER A 70 -14.12 15.19 6.60
CA SER A 70 -15.04 15.90 7.47
C SER A 70 -16.47 15.61 7.02
N ILE A 71 -17.36 15.33 7.97
CA ILE A 71 -18.80 15.28 7.73
C ILE A 71 -19.56 16.08 8.80
N PRO A 72 -20.64 16.78 8.43
CA PRO A 72 -21.53 17.38 9.41
C PRO A 72 -22.26 16.30 10.22
N VAL A 73 -22.34 16.48 11.53
CA VAL A 73 -23.12 15.65 12.47
C VAL A 73 -23.91 16.56 13.42
N VAL A 74 -24.83 16.00 14.20
CA VAL A 74 -25.75 16.75 15.07
C VAL A 74 -25.04 17.76 15.98
N TYR A 75 -23.89 17.38 16.55
CA TYR A 75 -23.16 18.20 17.52
C TYR A 75 -21.92 18.90 16.96
N GLY A 76 -21.77 19.00 15.63
CA GLY A 76 -20.65 19.69 14.98
C GLY A 76 -20.13 18.95 13.75
N GLU A 77 -18.84 19.06 13.48
CA GLU A 77 -18.20 18.30 12.40
C GLU A 77 -17.47 17.08 12.93
N LYS A 78 -17.73 15.89 12.38
CA LYS A 78 -16.94 14.70 12.65
C LYS A 78 -15.75 14.67 11.70
N ILE A 79 -14.54 14.62 12.26
CA ILE A 79 -13.30 14.47 11.50
C ILE A 79 -12.76 13.05 11.65
N VAL A 80 -12.39 12.45 10.52
CA VAL A 80 -11.62 11.21 10.45
C VAL A 80 -10.27 11.51 9.79
N ILE A 81 -9.20 11.05 10.40
CA ILE A 81 -7.85 11.09 9.81
C ILE A 81 -7.42 9.65 9.62
N ARG A 82 -7.12 9.29 8.38
CA ARG A 82 -6.47 8.02 8.04
C ARG A 82 -5.00 8.30 7.80
N ILE A 83 -4.15 7.68 8.61
CA ILE A 83 -2.70 7.77 8.50
C ILE A 83 -2.26 6.70 7.51
N LEU A 84 -1.69 7.10 6.38
CA LEU A 84 -0.98 6.23 5.46
C LEU A 84 0.51 6.51 5.62
N TYR A 85 1.31 5.46 5.67
CA TYR A 85 2.75 5.58 5.64
C TYR A 85 3.15 5.94 4.21
N CYS A 86 3.90 7.03 4.05
CA CYS A 86 4.25 7.59 2.76
C CYS A 86 5.73 7.36 2.41
N ASP A 87 6.46 6.59 3.22
CA ASP A 87 7.84 6.24 2.94
C ASP A 87 8.04 4.73 2.80
N ASN A 88 8.70 4.44 1.68
CA ASN A 88 9.41 3.24 1.26
C ASN A 88 9.11 1.99 2.07
N PHE A 89 8.55 1.01 1.39
CA PHE A 89 8.71 -0.39 1.73
C PHE A 89 10.21 -0.68 1.96
N ALA A 90 10.65 -0.54 3.21
CA ALA A 90 12.06 -0.44 3.56
C ALA A 90 12.61 -1.75 4.15
N TYR A 91 11.74 -2.74 4.34
CA TYR A 91 12.08 -4.03 4.90
C TYR A 91 13.21 -4.70 4.11
N LYS A 92 14.14 -5.28 4.85
CA LYS A 92 15.07 -6.31 4.37
C LYS A 92 14.50 -7.68 4.72
N LEU A 93 15.02 -8.75 4.12
CA LEU A 93 14.58 -10.11 4.43
C LEU A 93 14.71 -10.44 5.92
N GLU A 94 15.73 -9.90 6.60
CA GLU A 94 15.94 -10.06 8.04
C GLU A 94 14.80 -9.47 8.89
N ASP A 95 14.11 -8.44 8.38
CA ASP A 95 13.04 -7.76 9.12
C ASP A 95 11.69 -8.52 9.04
N LEU A 96 11.59 -9.56 8.20
CA LEU A 96 10.36 -10.30 7.94
C LEU A 96 10.10 -11.45 8.93
N GLY A 97 10.97 -11.64 9.92
CA GLY A 97 10.83 -12.71 10.91
C GLY A 97 11.27 -14.09 10.45
N PHE A 98 12.03 -14.18 9.34
CA PHE A 98 12.70 -15.40 8.94
C PHE A 98 13.89 -15.71 9.86
N THR A 99 14.18 -16.99 10.05
CA THR A 99 15.45 -17.41 10.65
C THR A 99 16.61 -17.07 9.72
N GLU A 100 17.83 -16.92 10.26
CA GLU A 100 19.02 -16.62 9.45
C GLU A 100 19.25 -17.64 8.33
N ASP A 101 19.00 -18.92 8.59
CA ASP A 101 19.13 -19.98 7.59
C ASP A 101 18.09 -19.84 6.47
N ASN A 102 16.86 -19.44 6.79
CA ASN A 102 15.83 -19.17 5.79
C ASN A 102 16.17 -17.94 4.95
N VAL A 103 16.73 -16.89 5.56
CA VAL A 103 17.20 -15.71 4.80
C VAL A 103 18.30 -16.11 3.81
N LYS A 104 19.29 -16.91 4.23
CA LYS A 104 20.34 -17.43 3.35
C LYS A 104 19.77 -18.29 2.23
N LEU A 105 18.79 -19.14 2.53
CA LEU A 105 18.12 -19.97 1.54
C LEU A 105 17.35 -19.13 0.52
N ILE A 106 16.58 -18.14 0.96
CA ILE A 106 15.86 -17.22 0.06
C ILE A 106 16.84 -16.48 -0.85
N ARG A 107 17.93 -15.92 -0.30
CA ARG A 107 19.00 -15.28 -1.09
C ARG A 107 19.58 -16.20 -2.15
N LYS A 108 19.81 -17.47 -1.80
CA LYS A 108 20.26 -18.48 -2.75
C LYS A 108 19.23 -18.69 -3.86
N ILE A 109 17.94 -18.82 -3.53
CA ILE A 109 16.86 -19.04 -4.49
C ILE A 109 16.72 -17.84 -5.45
N ILE A 110 16.69 -16.62 -4.93
CA ILE A 110 16.49 -15.42 -5.76
C ILE A 110 17.70 -15.12 -6.65
N SER A 111 18.89 -15.63 -6.32
CA SER A 111 20.08 -15.51 -7.17
C SER A 111 20.09 -16.43 -8.41
N ILE A 112 19.14 -17.36 -8.51
CA ILE A 112 19.02 -18.27 -9.65
C ILE A 112 18.45 -17.48 -10.83
N LYS A 113 19.08 -17.59 -12.01
CA LYS A 113 18.72 -16.80 -13.20
C LYS A 113 17.31 -17.08 -13.75
N ASN A 114 16.88 -18.34 -13.69
CA ASN A 114 15.59 -18.78 -14.22
C ASN A 114 14.90 -19.65 -13.16
N GLY A 115 13.64 -19.37 -12.88
CA GLY A 115 12.86 -20.14 -11.91
C GLY A 115 11.54 -19.48 -11.58
N LEU A 116 10.72 -20.21 -10.81
CA LEU A 116 9.43 -19.75 -10.33
C LEU A 116 9.42 -19.74 -8.80
N ILE A 117 9.07 -18.61 -8.20
CA ILE A 117 8.85 -18.47 -6.76
C ILE A 117 7.36 -18.24 -6.54
N LEU A 118 6.75 -19.08 -5.70
CA LEU A 118 5.35 -18.97 -5.31
C LEU A 118 5.25 -18.56 -3.84
N ALA A 119 4.60 -17.43 -3.58
CA ALA A 119 4.25 -16.98 -2.24
C ALA A 119 2.78 -17.31 -1.94
N CYS A 120 2.54 -18.29 -1.08
CA CYS A 120 1.20 -18.78 -0.76
C CYS A 120 0.78 -18.41 0.67
N GLY A 121 -0.51 -18.16 0.88
CA GLY A 121 -1.08 -17.83 2.19
C GLY A 121 -2.37 -17.02 2.08
N PRO A 122 -3.18 -16.94 3.16
CA PRO A 122 -4.43 -16.18 3.17
C PRO A 122 -4.19 -14.67 3.04
N THR A 123 -5.25 -13.89 2.83
CA THR A 123 -5.18 -12.42 2.83
C THR A 123 -4.59 -11.92 4.15
N GLY A 124 -3.68 -10.93 4.07
CA GLY A 124 -3.02 -10.36 5.25
C GLY A 124 -1.88 -11.20 5.84
N SER A 125 -1.49 -12.31 5.23
CA SER A 125 -0.36 -13.14 5.70
C SER A 125 1.03 -12.61 5.36
N GLY A 126 1.14 -11.39 4.82
CA GLY A 126 2.42 -10.77 4.46
C GLY A 126 3.00 -11.14 3.10
N LYS A 127 2.26 -11.80 2.20
CA LYS A 127 2.75 -12.19 0.85
C LYS A 127 3.33 -11.01 0.05
N SER A 128 2.54 -9.94 -0.12
CA SER A 128 2.95 -8.76 -0.88
C SER A 128 4.20 -8.13 -0.26
N SER A 129 4.25 -8.06 1.08
CA SER A 129 5.43 -7.60 1.80
C SER A 129 6.66 -8.46 1.50
N THR A 130 6.54 -9.78 1.58
CA THR A 130 7.67 -10.67 1.26
C THR A 130 8.13 -10.51 -0.19
N LEU A 131 7.21 -10.47 -1.16
CA LEU A 131 7.53 -10.31 -2.57
C LEU A 131 8.18 -8.95 -2.86
N TYR A 132 7.65 -7.85 -2.32
CA TYR A 132 8.26 -6.53 -2.47
C TYR A 132 9.65 -6.46 -1.85
N THR A 133 9.90 -7.17 -0.74
CA THR A 133 11.23 -7.25 -0.13
C THR A 133 12.22 -7.96 -1.02
N ILE A 134 11.79 -9.09 -1.61
CA ILE A 134 12.59 -9.84 -2.59
C ILE A 134 12.90 -8.99 -3.82
N LEU A 135 11.90 -8.32 -4.39
CA LEU A 135 12.07 -7.46 -5.57
C LEU A 135 13.06 -6.33 -5.30
N LYS A 136 13.01 -5.74 -4.11
CA LYS A 136 13.97 -4.71 -3.70
C LYS A 136 15.38 -5.25 -3.51
N GLU A 137 15.53 -6.49 -3.05
CA GLU A 137 16.85 -7.13 -2.92
C GLU A 137 17.43 -7.51 -4.29
N LEU A 138 16.57 -7.77 -5.27
CA LEU A 138 16.93 -7.96 -6.67
C LEU A 138 17.16 -6.64 -7.42
N ASP A 139 16.64 -5.51 -6.93
CA ASP A 139 16.77 -4.17 -7.54
C ASP A 139 18.26 -3.78 -7.67
N SER A 140 18.83 -4.22 -8.79
CA SER A 140 20.12 -3.86 -9.31
C SER A 140 19.85 -3.15 -10.62
N LYS A 141 20.61 -2.08 -10.90
CA LYS A 141 20.49 -1.29 -12.13
C LYS A 141 20.69 -2.09 -13.44
N SER A 142 20.99 -3.38 -13.34
CA SER A 142 21.24 -4.32 -14.43
C SER A 142 20.06 -5.23 -14.76
N LEU A 143 18.94 -5.18 -14.02
CA LEU A 143 17.78 -6.04 -14.27
C LEU A 143 16.55 -5.22 -14.67
N ASN A 144 15.84 -5.66 -15.71
CA ASN A 144 14.52 -5.18 -16.07
C ASN A 144 13.46 -5.93 -15.25
N ILE A 145 13.02 -5.29 -14.16
CA ILE A 145 12.00 -5.86 -13.26
C ILE A 145 10.64 -5.22 -13.57
N THR A 146 9.64 -6.05 -13.88
CA THR A 146 8.27 -5.59 -14.16
C THR A 146 7.24 -6.34 -13.33
N THR A 147 6.26 -5.63 -12.75
CA THR A 147 5.18 -6.21 -11.95
C THR A 147 3.81 -5.99 -12.58
N LEU A 148 2.87 -6.91 -12.32
CA LEU A 148 1.46 -6.81 -12.71
C LEU A 148 0.56 -7.03 -11.49
N GLU A 149 -0.22 -6.03 -11.09
CA GLU A 149 -0.86 -5.96 -9.76
C GLU A 149 -2.32 -5.44 -9.80
N ASP A 150 -3.17 -5.81 -8.84
CA ASP A 150 -4.59 -5.34 -8.74
C ASP A 150 -4.94 -4.81 -7.33
N PRO A 151 -4.69 -3.52 -7.01
CA PRO A 151 -3.82 -2.56 -7.70
C PRO A 151 -2.40 -2.57 -7.11
N VAL A 152 -1.50 -1.71 -7.63
CA VAL A 152 -0.21 -1.43 -7.00
C VAL A 152 -0.43 -0.80 -5.62
N GLU A 153 0.06 -1.46 -4.57
CA GLU A 153 -0.12 -1.02 -3.17
C GLU A 153 0.94 0.01 -2.76
N ILE A 154 2.21 -0.23 -3.14
CA ILE A 154 3.36 0.61 -2.80
C ILE A 154 4.24 0.77 -4.04
N LEU A 155 4.73 1.99 -4.25
CA LEU A 155 5.67 2.30 -5.32
C LEU A 155 7.08 1.85 -4.93
N LEU A 156 7.68 1.00 -5.76
CA LEU A 156 9.07 0.56 -5.64
C LEU A 156 9.91 1.35 -6.65
N PRO A 157 10.91 2.13 -6.19
CA PRO A 157 11.84 2.79 -7.09
C PRO A 157 12.53 1.79 -8.04
N ASN A 158 12.84 2.23 -9.26
CA ASN A 158 13.53 1.44 -10.29
C ASN A 158 12.81 0.17 -10.80
N ILE A 159 11.58 -0.08 -10.37
CA ILE A 159 10.77 -1.22 -10.83
C ILE A 159 9.59 -0.71 -11.64
N ASN A 160 9.35 -1.35 -12.80
CA ASN A 160 8.21 -1.01 -13.65
C ASN A 160 6.94 -1.67 -13.09
N GLN A 161 6.03 -0.90 -12.52
CA GLN A 161 4.81 -1.47 -11.91
C GLN A 161 3.56 -1.15 -12.73
N MET A 162 2.88 -2.19 -13.19
CA MET A 162 1.65 -2.10 -13.97
C MET A 162 0.44 -2.50 -13.12
N SER A 163 -0.51 -1.59 -12.94
CA SER A 163 -1.81 -1.93 -12.34
C SER A 163 -2.78 -2.47 -13.39
N LEU A 164 -3.62 -3.43 -13.00
CA LEU A 164 -4.75 -3.85 -13.81
C LEU A 164 -5.70 -2.69 -14.10
N ASN A 165 -6.31 -2.73 -15.28
CA ASN A 165 -7.33 -1.77 -15.68
C ASN A 165 -8.44 -2.47 -16.46
N LYS A 166 -9.46 -2.92 -15.71
CA LYS A 166 -10.62 -3.63 -16.26
C LYS A 166 -11.40 -2.81 -17.30
N LYS A 167 -11.38 -1.47 -17.23
CA LYS A 167 -12.05 -0.61 -18.20
C LYS A 167 -11.34 -0.58 -19.55
N LEU A 168 -10.02 -0.82 -19.56
CA LEU A 168 -9.19 -0.84 -20.76
C LEU A 168 -8.83 -2.28 -21.18
N ASN A 169 -9.51 -3.29 -20.65
CA ASN A 169 -9.23 -4.71 -20.88
C ASN A 169 -7.78 -5.12 -20.55
N ILE A 170 -7.22 -4.51 -19.50
CA ILE A 170 -5.92 -4.91 -18.94
C ILE A 170 -6.19 -5.78 -17.72
N ASP A 171 -6.14 -7.11 -17.93
CA ASP A 171 -6.22 -8.15 -16.91
C ASP A 171 -4.86 -8.87 -16.75
N PHE A 172 -4.79 -9.88 -15.88
CA PHE A 172 -3.54 -10.62 -15.64
C PHE A 172 -3.02 -11.29 -16.92
N SER A 173 -3.90 -11.90 -17.69
CA SER A 173 -3.53 -12.66 -18.88
C SER A 173 -2.97 -11.74 -19.98
N ASN A 174 -3.69 -10.68 -20.34
CA ASN A 174 -3.27 -9.74 -21.38
C ASN A 174 -2.14 -8.81 -20.93
N GLY A 175 -2.12 -8.44 -19.65
CA GLY A 175 -1.01 -7.71 -19.04
C GLY A 175 0.28 -8.52 -19.11
N LEU A 176 0.25 -9.80 -18.72
CA LEU A 176 1.41 -10.68 -18.78
C LEU A 176 1.94 -10.84 -20.21
N ARG A 177 1.06 -11.08 -21.20
CA ARG A 177 1.45 -11.11 -22.62
C ARG A 177 2.16 -9.84 -23.08
N SER A 178 1.75 -8.69 -22.54
CA SER A 178 2.35 -7.41 -22.87
C SER A 178 3.73 -7.27 -22.24
N ILE A 179 3.86 -7.64 -20.96
CA ILE A 179 5.13 -7.62 -20.21
C ILE A 179 6.16 -8.56 -20.86
N LEU A 180 5.77 -9.74 -21.33
CA LEU A 180 6.67 -10.69 -21.99
C LEU A 180 7.35 -10.14 -23.24
N ARG A 181 6.80 -9.09 -23.86
CA ARG A 181 7.38 -8.40 -25.02
C ARG A 181 8.20 -7.16 -24.64
N GLN A 182 8.47 -6.95 -23.36
CA GLN A 182 9.24 -5.82 -22.84
C GLN A 182 10.67 -6.21 -22.46
N ASP A 183 11.14 -7.40 -22.87
CA ASP A 183 12.44 -7.94 -22.48
C ASP A 183 12.67 -7.99 -20.95
N PRO A 184 11.73 -8.57 -20.16
CA PRO A 184 11.86 -8.59 -18.70
C PRO A 184 12.85 -9.65 -18.20
N ASP A 185 13.66 -9.29 -17.23
CA ASP A 185 14.51 -10.21 -16.48
C ASP A 185 13.71 -10.90 -15.37
N VAL A 186 12.95 -10.12 -14.60
CA VAL A 186 12.14 -10.57 -13.47
C VAL A 186 10.70 -10.09 -13.66
N ILE A 187 9.75 -11.01 -13.54
CA ILE A 187 8.31 -10.71 -13.59
C ILE A 187 7.69 -11.07 -12.24
N MET A 188 6.95 -10.15 -11.65
CA MET A 188 6.08 -10.44 -10.50
C MET A 188 4.62 -10.31 -10.90
N ILE A 189 3.82 -11.32 -10.59
CA ILE A 189 2.38 -11.30 -10.80
C ILE A 189 1.72 -11.32 -9.42
N GLY A 190 0.87 -10.32 -9.15
CA GLY A 190 0.26 -10.14 -7.83
C GLY A 190 -0.55 -11.34 -7.37
N GLU A 191 -1.15 -12.08 -8.30
CA GLU A 191 -1.88 -13.32 -8.03
C GLU A 191 -2.12 -14.12 -9.30
N ILE A 192 -2.36 -15.43 -9.13
CA ILE A 192 -2.73 -16.34 -10.21
C ILE A 192 -4.09 -16.92 -9.83
N ARG A 193 -5.15 -16.52 -10.54
CA ARG A 193 -6.53 -16.92 -10.24
C ARG A 193 -7.13 -17.87 -11.27
N ASP A 194 -6.60 -17.86 -12.48
CA ASP A 194 -7.13 -18.58 -13.63
C ASP A 194 -6.05 -19.44 -14.29
N GLU A 195 -6.52 -20.45 -15.02
CA GLU A 195 -5.68 -21.43 -15.70
C GLU A 195 -4.85 -20.80 -16.82
N GLU A 196 -5.38 -19.79 -17.50
CA GLU A 196 -4.69 -19.11 -18.61
C GLU A 196 -3.43 -18.39 -18.10
N THR A 197 -3.55 -17.63 -17.03
CA THR A 197 -2.43 -16.96 -16.33
C THR A 197 -1.43 -17.98 -15.81
N ALA A 198 -1.91 -19.07 -15.18
CA ALA A 198 -1.04 -20.13 -14.68
C ALA A 198 -0.22 -20.79 -15.81
N ASN A 199 -0.86 -21.12 -16.93
CA ASN A 199 -0.21 -21.71 -18.10
C ASN A 199 0.85 -20.78 -18.68
N MET A 200 0.58 -19.48 -18.77
CA MET A 200 1.57 -18.53 -19.28
C MET A 200 2.79 -18.38 -18.36
N VAL A 201 2.58 -18.40 -17.04
CA VAL A 201 3.70 -18.39 -16.07
C VAL A 201 4.59 -19.61 -16.25
N VAL A 202 4.00 -20.80 -16.36
CA VAL A 202 4.76 -22.04 -16.53
C VAL A 202 5.45 -22.09 -17.89
N LEU A 203 4.77 -21.71 -18.98
CA LEU A 203 5.35 -21.69 -20.32
C LEU A 203 6.57 -20.79 -20.40
N ASN A 204 6.55 -19.62 -19.75
CA ASN A 204 7.68 -18.69 -19.78
C ASN A 204 8.98 -19.28 -19.21
N LEU A 205 8.90 -20.21 -18.25
CA LEU A 205 10.07 -20.87 -17.70
C LEU A 205 10.86 -21.67 -18.75
N ASN A 206 10.18 -22.15 -19.79
CA ASN A 206 10.77 -22.98 -20.84
C ASN A 206 11.32 -22.18 -22.03
N TYR A 207 11.12 -20.85 -22.09
CA TYR A 207 11.54 -20.01 -23.22
C TYR A 207 12.92 -19.36 -23.06
N LYS A 208 13.56 -19.47 -21.87
CA LYS A 208 14.89 -18.89 -21.59
C LYS A 208 16.05 -19.91 -21.67
N GLU A 209 15.86 -21.01 -22.40
CA GLU A 209 16.95 -21.96 -22.78
C GLU A 209 17.52 -21.66 -24.17
#